data_AF-A0AAW2V5V8-F1
#
_entry.id   AF-A0AAW2V5V8-F1
#
_cell.length_a   1.000
_cell.length_b   1.000
_cell.length_c   1.000
_cell.angle_alpha   90.00
_cell.angle_beta   90.00
_cell.angle_gamma   90.00
#
_symmetry.space_group_name_H-M   'P 1'
#
loop_
_entity.id
_entity.type
_entity.pdbx_description
1 polymer ?
#
loop_
_entity_poly.entity_id
_entity_poly.type
_entity_poly.pdbx_seq_one_letter_code
_entity_poly.pdbx_strand_id
1 'polypeptide(L)'
;MNCEVCQLKELEVEHFEIREVLRCILHTIFFHRALGLVRPKDIDLELFEITYVQCGDVELERKIDEKIDQFIDKVEKHPNKKNQICLSFYEVKNKQATWFSNKVERLHWEQWYINLNVTQNPKGHSGKSHLPKVEVNPGDTAAEARRARRTALECSLRDILFQIIRFVNEKRDHVPPIPNLDGVSFPYEITISRTGGPPRTRLGQVLAAPDSPQTRKMASQTRPGFSGSSDSAFGMDMFKRMLQTGHPTMLS
;
A
#
# COMPACT_ATOMS: atom_id res chain seq x y z
N MET A 1 -8.97 14.99 -12.85
CA MET A 1 -9.21 13.53 -12.82
C MET A 1 -9.89 13.17 -11.52
N ASN A 2 -10.70 12.13 -11.49
CA ASN A 2 -11.15 11.57 -10.22
C ASN A 2 -9.94 10.91 -9.54
N CYS A 3 -9.85 11.04 -8.23
CA CYS A 3 -8.80 10.38 -7.45
C CYS A 3 -9.16 8.90 -7.31
N GLU A 4 -8.31 8.02 -7.83
CA GLU A 4 -8.46 6.58 -7.68
C GLU A 4 -8.03 6.14 -6.28
N VAL A 5 -8.80 5.27 -5.64
CA VAL A 5 -8.55 4.87 -4.25
C VAL A 5 -8.46 3.36 -4.16
N CYS A 6 -7.35 2.85 -3.64
CA CYS A 6 -7.14 1.44 -3.33
C CYS A 6 -7.04 1.23 -1.82
N GLN A 7 -8.04 0.56 -1.25
CA GLN A 7 -8.02 0.10 0.14
C GLN A 7 -7.47 -1.32 0.16
N LEU A 8 -6.24 -1.47 0.66
CA LEU A 8 -5.63 -2.79 0.82
C LEU A 8 -6.35 -3.55 1.94
N LYS A 9 -6.44 -4.88 1.79
CA LYS A 9 -6.90 -5.80 2.86
C LYS A 9 -6.10 -5.56 4.14
N GLU A 10 -6.76 -5.54 5.29
CA GLU A 10 -6.11 -5.37 6.59
C GLU A 10 -5.24 -6.60 6.89
N LEU A 11 -4.00 -6.38 7.34
CA LEU A 11 -3.06 -7.43 7.73
C LEU A 11 -2.94 -7.50 9.25
N GLU A 12 -2.98 -8.72 9.80
CA GLU A 12 -2.66 -8.96 11.21
C GLU A 12 -1.16 -9.20 11.36
N VAL A 13 -0.49 -8.42 12.20
CA VAL A 13 0.97 -8.46 12.34
C VAL A 13 1.38 -8.42 13.81
N GLU A 14 2.54 -8.99 14.13
CA GLU A 14 3.27 -8.71 15.36
C GLU A 14 4.20 -7.50 15.17
N HIS A 15 4.60 -6.86 16.27
CA HIS A 15 5.35 -5.61 16.23
C HIS A 15 6.65 -5.70 15.41
N PHE A 16 7.38 -6.81 15.50
CA PHE A 16 8.64 -7.01 14.80
C PHE A 16 8.46 -7.21 13.28
N GLU A 17 7.25 -7.53 12.81
CA GLU A 17 6.93 -7.78 11.41
C GLU A 17 6.56 -6.49 10.65
N ILE A 18 6.16 -5.43 11.38
CA ILE A 18 5.65 -4.17 10.82
C ILE A 18 6.59 -3.59 9.77
N ARG A 19 7.89 -3.49 10.09
CA ARG A 19 8.87 -2.84 9.22
C ARG A 19 8.95 -3.53 7.87
N GLU A 20 9.06 -4.85 7.91
CA GLU A 20 9.28 -5.66 6.72
C GLU A 20 8.04 -5.68 5.82
N VAL A 21 6.85 -5.88 6.42
CA VAL A 21 5.57 -5.84 5.71
C VAL A 21 5.34 -4.49 5.03
N LEU A 22 5.57 -3.39 5.75
CA LEU A 22 5.37 -2.05 5.18
C LEU A 22 6.38 -1.70 4.09
N ARG A 23 7.67 -2.08 4.24
CA ARG A 23 8.68 -1.92 3.19
C ARG A 23 8.26 -2.64 1.93
N CYS A 24 7.88 -3.92 2.04
CA CYS A 24 7.44 -4.75 0.92
C CYS A 24 6.27 -4.09 0.16
N ILE A 25 5.22 -3.68 0.88
CA ILE A 25 4.03 -3.07 0.28
C ILE A 25 4.36 -1.73 -0.39
N LEU A 26 5.04 -0.82 0.32
CA LEU A 26 5.32 0.52 -0.19
C LEU A 26 6.24 0.48 -1.40
N HIS A 27 7.33 -0.29 -1.35
CA HIS A 27 8.22 -0.43 -2.50
C HIS A 27 7.54 -1.06 -3.70
N THR A 28 6.67 -2.05 -3.49
CA THR A 28 5.88 -2.63 -4.59
C THR A 28 4.99 -1.58 -5.26
N ILE A 29 4.28 -0.74 -4.48
CA ILE A 29 3.46 0.34 -5.05
C ILE A 29 4.32 1.34 -5.83
N PHE A 30 5.43 1.81 -5.24
CA PHE A 30 6.33 2.77 -5.90
C PHE A 30 6.92 2.20 -7.18
N PHE A 31 7.33 0.94 -7.18
CA PHE A 31 7.92 0.29 -8.33
C PHE A 31 6.93 0.21 -9.50
N HIS A 32 5.66 -0.09 -9.24
CA HIS A 32 4.60 -0.09 -10.26
C HIS A 32 4.13 1.31 -10.69
N ARG A 33 4.58 2.36 -9.99
CA ARG A 33 4.32 3.77 -10.32
C ARG A 33 5.57 4.54 -10.68
N ALA A 34 6.68 3.83 -10.87
CA ALA A 34 7.95 4.46 -11.13
C ALA A 34 7.96 5.13 -12.52
N LEU A 35 8.63 6.26 -12.59
CA LEU A 35 8.83 7.04 -13.80
C LEU A 35 10.21 6.76 -14.38
N GLY A 36 10.29 6.71 -15.71
CA GLY A 36 11.55 6.61 -16.42
C GLY A 36 12.29 5.29 -16.20
N LEU A 37 13.63 5.38 -16.24
CA LEU A 37 14.51 4.22 -16.09
C LEU A 37 14.79 3.97 -14.61
N VAL A 38 14.27 2.87 -14.09
CA VAL A 38 14.61 2.36 -12.75
C VAL A 38 15.78 1.39 -12.83
N ARG A 39 16.48 1.19 -11.71
CA ARG A 39 17.43 0.09 -11.51
C ARG A 39 16.79 -0.91 -10.54
N PRO A 40 16.04 -1.91 -11.04
CA PRO A 40 15.38 -2.89 -10.20
C PRO A 40 16.39 -3.61 -9.31
N LYS A 41 16.08 -3.72 -8.03
CA LYS A 41 16.83 -4.52 -7.06
C LYS A 41 15.88 -5.48 -6.37
N ASP A 42 16.13 -6.76 -6.54
CA ASP A 42 15.39 -7.83 -5.86
C ASP A 42 15.81 -7.85 -4.39
N ILE A 43 14.82 -7.86 -3.48
CA ILE A 43 14.99 -7.91 -2.03
C ILE A 43 14.16 -9.06 -1.48
N ASP A 44 14.83 -10.05 -0.91
CA ASP A 44 14.18 -11.14 -0.18
C ASP A 44 13.79 -10.66 1.23
N LEU A 45 12.57 -11.00 1.64
CA LEU A 45 12.14 -10.80 3.02
C LEU A 45 12.82 -11.83 3.93
N GLU A 46 13.28 -11.40 5.10
CA GLU A 46 13.89 -12.24 6.13
C GLU A 46 12.85 -13.14 6.82
N LEU A 47 11.62 -12.65 7.00
CA LEU A 47 10.57 -13.40 7.71
C LEU A 47 9.69 -14.27 6.81
N PHE A 48 9.75 -14.07 5.49
CA PHE A 48 8.80 -14.64 4.52
C PHE A 48 9.50 -15.11 3.25
N GLU A 49 8.98 -16.15 2.60
CA GLU A 49 9.48 -16.60 1.29
C GLU A 49 8.95 -15.71 0.14
N ILE A 50 9.20 -14.41 0.23
CA ILE A 50 8.72 -13.39 -0.71
C ILE A 50 9.90 -12.51 -1.11
N THR A 51 10.02 -12.28 -2.42
CA THR A 51 10.94 -11.30 -2.99
C THR A 51 10.13 -10.12 -3.53
N TYR A 52 10.49 -8.90 -3.16
CA TYR A 52 9.93 -7.68 -3.76
C TYR A 52 11.03 -6.88 -4.46
N VAL A 53 10.63 -5.85 -5.22
CA VAL A 53 11.57 -5.05 -6.02
C VAL A 53 11.62 -3.61 -5.52
N GLN A 54 12.82 -3.08 -5.39
CA GLN A 54 13.08 -1.65 -5.16
C GLN A 54 13.49 -0.93 -6.45
N CYS A 55 13.23 0.38 -6.51
CA CYS A 55 13.62 1.21 -7.66
C CYS A 55 15.12 1.59 -7.68
N GLY A 56 15.85 1.35 -6.58
CA GLY A 56 17.26 1.75 -6.42
C GLY A 56 17.46 3.25 -6.23
N ASP A 57 16.46 3.96 -5.70
CA ASP A 57 16.48 5.39 -5.40
C ASP A 57 16.64 5.59 -3.89
N VAL A 58 17.81 6.09 -3.47
CA VAL A 58 18.23 6.15 -2.07
C VAL A 58 17.39 7.14 -1.28
N GLU A 59 16.99 8.26 -1.89
CA GLU A 59 16.16 9.28 -1.28
C GLU A 59 14.75 8.76 -1.00
N LEU A 60 14.16 8.00 -1.94
CA LEU A 60 12.89 7.31 -1.78
C LEU A 60 12.98 6.24 -0.69
N GLU A 61 14.00 5.39 -0.72
CA GLU A 61 14.24 4.35 0.28
C GLU A 61 14.34 4.94 1.69
N ARG A 62 15.15 5.99 1.89
CA ARG A 62 15.27 6.70 3.17
C ARG A 62 13.93 7.27 3.63
N LYS A 63 13.15 7.88 2.74
CA LYS A 63 11.85 8.50 3.10
C LYS A 63 10.80 7.45 3.46
N ILE A 64 10.82 6.28 2.83
CA ILE A 64 9.98 5.13 3.22
C ILE A 64 10.35 4.69 4.63
N ASP A 65 11.64 4.49 4.91
CA ASP A 65 12.13 4.05 6.21
C ASP A 65 11.77 5.01 7.34
N GLU A 66 11.98 6.31 7.14
CA GLU A 66 11.60 7.35 8.11
C GLU A 66 10.10 7.34 8.43
N LYS A 67 9.26 7.04 7.44
CA LYS A 67 7.81 6.95 7.63
C LYS A 67 7.41 5.67 8.35
N ILE A 68 8.10 4.57 8.11
CA ILE A 68 7.90 3.32 8.84
C ILE A 68 8.31 3.50 10.30
N ASP A 69 9.43 4.16 10.58
CA ASP A 69 9.87 4.48 11.94
C ASP A 69 8.82 5.32 12.68
N GLN A 70 8.31 6.38 12.03
CA GLN A 70 7.23 7.20 12.58
C GLN A 70 5.95 6.41 12.85
N PHE A 71 5.66 5.37 12.06
CA PHE A 71 4.51 4.51 12.27
C PHE A 71 4.70 3.60 13.48
N ILE A 72 5.86 2.94 13.57
CA ILE A 72 6.23 2.07 14.69
C ILE A 72 6.18 2.86 16.01
N ASP A 73 6.82 4.03 16.05
CA ASP A 73 6.76 4.95 17.20
C ASP A 73 5.33 5.27 17.66
N LYS A 74 4.41 5.47 16.70
CA LYS A 74 3.00 5.77 16.98
C LYS A 74 2.25 4.55 17.52
N VAL A 75 2.54 3.37 17.00
CA VAL A 75 2.00 2.09 17.50
C VAL A 75 2.47 1.87 18.94
N GLU A 76 3.75 2.07 19.24
CA GLU A 76 4.29 1.91 20.60
C GLU A 76 3.68 2.89 21.61
N LYS A 77 3.55 4.17 21.22
CA LYS A 77 2.96 5.22 22.08
C LYS A 77 1.47 5.02 22.32
N HIS A 78 0.76 4.40 21.37
CA HIS A 78 -0.69 4.27 21.39
C HIS A 78 -1.17 2.89 20.91
N PRO A 79 -0.89 1.82 21.67
CA PRO A 79 -1.02 0.46 21.17
C PRO A 79 -2.48 -0.04 21.10
N ASN A 80 -3.42 0.71 21.69
CA ASN A 80 -4.86 0.46 21.59
C ASN A 80 -5.54 1.30 20.49
N LYS A 81 -4.77 2.05 19.70
CA LYS A 81 -5.29 2.85 18.59
C LYS A 81 -4.91 2.21 17.27
N LYS A 82 -5.90 2.04 16.41
CA LYS A 82 -5.67 1.66 15.02
C LYS A 82 -4.99 2.83 14.28
N ASN A 83 -3.85 2.54 13.66
CA ASN A 83 -3.09 3.48 12.83
C ASN A 83 -3.21 3.05 11.37
N GLN A 84 -3.25 4.02 10.47
CA GLN A 84 -3.36 3.80 9.02
C GLN A 84 -2.25 4.57 8.31
N ILE A 85 -1.62 3.93 7.33
CA ILE A 85 -0.74 4.60 6.37
C ILE A 85 -1.56 4.93 5.13
N CYS A 86 -1.42 6.15 4.63
CA CYS A 86 -1.95 6.56 3.34
C CYS A 86 -0.80 7.09 2.47
N LEU A 87 -0.53 6.41 1.36
CA LEU A 87 0.34 6.89 0.29
C LEU A 87 -0.53 7.57 -0.78
N SER A 88 -0.28 8.84 -1.05
CA SER A 88 -1.00 9.62 -2.05
C SER A 88 -0.06 10.10 -3.13
N PHE A 89 -0.40 9.87 -4.39
CA PHE A 89 0.24 10.51 -5.55
C PHE A 89 -0.57 11.74 -5.99
N TYR A 90 0.12 12.80 -6.39
CA TYR A 90 -0.53 14.04 -6.79
C TYR A 90 0.22 14.77 -7.91
N GLU A 91 -0.52 15.61 -8.64
CA GLU A 91 0.05 16.64 -9.50
C GLU A 91 0.17 17.95 -8.72
N VAL A 92 1.22 18.72 -9.01
CA VAL A 92 1.38 20.08 -8.47
C VAL A 92 0.84 21.05 -9.51
N LYS A 93 -0.26 21.74 -9.21
CA LYS A 93 -0.81 22.77 -10.09
C LYS A 93 -0.49 24.15 -9.52
N ASN A 94 0.35 24.90 -10.25
CA ASN A 94 0.51 26.33 -10.00
C ASN A 94 -0.67 27.05 -10.65
N LYS A 95 -1.54 27.65 -9.84
CA LYS A 95 -2.54 28.59 -10.36
C LYS A 95 -1.81 29.86 -10.82
N GLN A 96 -2.28 30.45 -11.92
CA GLN A 96 -1.80 31.73 -12.43
C GLN A 96 -1.85 32.76 -11.28
N ALA A 97 -0.73 33.43 -11.01
CA ALA A 97 -0.58 34.36 -9.90
C ALA A 97 -1.63 35.48 -10.00
N THR A 98 -2.74 35.31 -9.30
CA THR A 98 -3.76 36.34 -9.17
C THR A 98 -3.32 37.19 -7.99
N TRP A 99 -2.51 38.22 -8.26
CA TRP A 99 -1.98 39.35 -7.43
C TRP A 99 -1.59 39.09 -5.95
N PHE A 100 -2.24 38.21 -5.17
CA PHE A 100 -2.00 38.00 -3.73
C PHE A 100 -1.92 36.52 -3.28
N SER A 101 -1.85 35.53 -4.19
CA SER A 101 -1.83 34.13 -3.74
C SER A 101 -1.00 33.20 -4.62
N ASN A 102 0.14 32.74 -4.08
CA ASN A 102 0.90 31.60 -4.58
C ASN A 102 0.46 30.32 -3.86
N LYS A 103 -0.83 29.97 -3.95
CA LYS A 103 -1.31 28.72 -3.36
C LYS A 103 -0.99 27.56 -4.31
N VAL A 104 0.06 26.81 -3.97
CA VAL A 104 0.38 25.52 -4.60
C VAL A 104 -0.76 24.54 -4.28
N GLU A 105 -1.47 24.08 -5.31
CA GLU A 105 -2.56 23.11 -5.16
C GLU A 105 -2.04 21.72 -5.50
N ARG A 106 -2.24 20.76 -4.58
CA ARG A 106 -1.97 19.34 -4.81
C ARG A 106 -3.26 18.69 -5.31
N LEU A 107 -3.24 18.19 -6.54
CA LEU A 107 -4.35 17.43 -7.10
C LEU A 107 -4.03 15.94 -6.98
N HIS A 108 -4.61 15.30 -5.96
CA HIS A 108 -4.44 13.86 -5.76
C HIS A 108 -5.16 13.09 -6.87
N TRP A 109 -4.44 12.16 -7.50
CA TRP A 109 -4.99 11.30 -8.56
C TRP A 109 -5.01 9.82 -8.16
N GLU A 110 -4.23 9.41 -7.15
CA GLU A 110 -4.27 8.05 -6.62
C GLU A 110 -3.92 8.01 -5.12
N GLN A 111 -4.66 7.21 -4.35
CA GLN A 111 -4.43 7.00 -2.91
C GLN A 111 -4.49 5.52 -2.53
N TRP A 112 -3.52 5.10 -1.72
CA TRP A 112 -3.36 3.74 -1.22
C TRP A 112 -3.48 3.75 0.31
N TYR A 113 -4.47 3.03 0.83
CA TYR A 113 -4.69 2.91 2.27
C TYR A 113 -4.21 1.55 2.76
N ILE A 114 -3.24 1.56 3.67
CA ILE A 114 -2.59 0.39 4.24
C ILE A 114 -2.96 0.33 5.73
N ASN A 115 -3.70 -0.71 6.12
CA ASN A 115 -4.17 -0.91 7.49
C ASN A 115 -3.48 -2.14 8.10
N LEU A 116 -2.91 -1.96 9.28
CA LEU A 116 -2.32 -3.04 10.07
C LEU A 116 -3.09 -3.19 11.39
N ASN A 117 -3.45 -4.43 11.71
CA ASN A 117 -3.91 -4.83 13.03
C ASN A 117 -2.72 -5.40 13.81
N VAL A 118 -2.11 -4.57 14.67
CA VAL A 118 -0.92 -4.96 15.43
C VAL A 118 -1.36 -5.74 16.67
N THR A 119 -1.10 -7.03 16.67
CA THR A 119 -1.36 -7.90 17.81
C THR A 119 -0.34 -7.64 18.92
N GLN A 120 -0.84 -7.37 20.13
CA GLN A 120 0.00 -7.31 21.32
C GLN A 120 0.16 -8.73 21.85
N ASN A 121 1.38 -9.24 21.86
CA ASN A 121 1.64 -10.45 22.62
C ASN A 121 1.50 -10.08 24.11
N PRO A 122 0.63 -10.73 24.90
CA PRO A 122 0.56 -10.47 26.33
C PRO A 122 1.96 -10.75 26.89
N LYS A 123 2.61 -9.71 27.44
CA LYS A 123 3.85 -9.92 28.19
C LYS A 123 3.53 -10.96 29.26
N GLY A 124 4.16 -12.13 29.15
CA GLY A 124 3.89 -13.29 29.99
C GLY A 124 4.04 -12.94 31.46
N HIS A 125 2.92 -12.58 32.09
CA HIS A 125 2.82 -12.69 33.53
C HIS A 125 2.65 -14.19 33.78
N SER A 126 3.70 -14.78 34.34
CA SER A 126 3.76 -16.16 34.80
C SER A 126 2.72 -16.38 35.91
N GLY A 127 1.44 -16.48 35.54
CA GLY A 127 0.38 -16.95 36.40
C GLY A 127 0.47 -18.47 36.43
N LYS A 128 1.04 -19.02 37.52
CA LYS A 128 0.97 -20.44 37.82
C LYS A 128 -0.52 -20.85 37.90
N SER A 129 -1.03 -21.52 36.88
CA SER A 129 -2.32 -22.19 36.93
C SER A 129 -2.09 -23.70 36.97
N HIS A 130 -2.66 -24.33 37.99
CA HIS A 130 -2.51 -25.75 38.29
C HIS A 130 -3.76 -26.47 37.77
N LEU A 131 -3.71 -27.05 36.56
CA LEU A 131 -4.78 -27.87 35.99
C LEU A 131 -4.18 -29.06 35.21
N PRO A 132 -4.89 -30.20 35.11
CA PRO A 132 -4.29 -31.49 34.84
C PRO A 132 -3.92 -31.71 33.37
N LYS A 133 -2.88 -32.51 33.21
CA LYS A 133 -2.04 -32.73 32.03
C LYS A 133 -2.74 -33.65 31.00
N VAL A 134 -3.18 -33.09 29.89
CA VAL A 134 -3.23 -33.82 28.62
C VAL A 134 -1.81 -33.73 28.05
N GLU A 135 -1.18 -34.88 27.78
CA GLU A 135 0.21 -34.97 27.31
C GLU A 135 0.32 -34.61 25.82
N VAL A 136 0.06 -33.35 25.49
CA VAL A 136 0.65 -32.69 24.33
C VAL A 136 1.69 -31.74 24.91
N ASN A 137 2.95 -31.85 24.51
CA ASN A 137 3.99 -30.95 24.99
C ASN A 137 3.56 -29.51 24.70
N PRO A 138 3.31 -28.66 25.71
CA PRO A 138 2.77 -27.32 25.50
C PRO A 138 3.67 -26.43 24.61
N GLY A 139 4.96 -26.76 24.50
CA GLY A 139 5.92 -26.10 23.63
C GLY A 139 5.69 -26.38 22.14
N ASP A 140 5.25 -27.59 21.78
CA ASP A 140 5.05 -27.99 20.39
C ASP A 140 3.82 -27.27 19.82
N THR A 141 2.72 -27.21 20.56
CA THR A 141 1.50 -26.49 20.16
C THR A 141 1.73 -24.99 20.00
N ALA A 142 2.54 -24.37 20.86
CA ALA A 142 2.85 -22.95 20.77
C ALA A 142 3.74 -22.62 19.56
N ALA A 143 4.71 -23.49 19.26
CA ALA A 143 5.57 -23.35 18.09
C ALA A 143 4.78 -23.55 16.77
N GLU A 144 3.90 -24.55 16.73
CA GLU A 144 3.00 -24.80 15.61
C GLU A 144 2.05 -23.62 15.37
N ALA A 145 1.44 -23.07 16.42
CA ALA A 145 0.57 -21.90 16.29
C ALA A 145 1.32 -20.68 15.73
N ARG A 146 2.57 -20.44 16.17
CA ARG A 146 3.40 -19.35 15.64
C ARG A 146 3.75 -19.58 14.16
N ARG A 147 4.09 -20.81 13.78
CA ARG A 147 4.34 -21.16 12.37
C ARG A 147 3.09 -20.95 11.52
N ALA A 148 1.93 -21.42 11.97
CA ALA A 148 0.67 -21.25 11.27
C ALA A 148 0.31 -19.78 11.07
N ARG A 149 0.51 -18.93 12.09
CA ARG A 149 0.30 -17.48 11.95
C ARG A 149 1.25 -16.85 10.93
N ARG A 150 2.54 -17.20 10.96
CA ARG A 150 3.51 -16.69 9.98
C ARG A 150 3.11 -17.07 8.56
N THR A 151 2.74 -18.34 8.33
CA THR A 151 2.24 -18.80 7.02
C THR A 151 0.98 -18.05 6.59
N ALA A 152 0.04 -17.79 7.50
CA ALA A 152 -1.17 -17.04 7.19
C ALA A 152 -0.88 -15.57 6.81
N LEU A 153 0.06 -14.92 7.53
CA LEU A 153 0.52 -13.57 7.19
C LEU A 153 1.23 -13.55 5.84
N GLU A 154 2.09 -14.53 5.57
CA GLU A 154 2.77 -14.66 4.28
C GLU A 154 1.78 -14.78 3.11
N CYS A 155 0.79 -15.67 3.22
CA CYS A 155 -0.28 -15.80 2.23
C CYS A 155 -1.04 -14.48 2.04
N SER A 156 -1.39 -13.81 3.15
CA SER A 156 -2.10 -12.53 3.09
C SER A 156 -1.27 -11.41 2.48
N LEU A 157 0.05 -11.41 2.70
CA LEU A 157 0.96 -10.45 2.06
C LEU A 157 1.03 -10.72 0.55
N ARG A 158 1.13 -11.98 0.10
CA ARG A 158 1.04 -12.30 -1.34
C ARG A 158 -0.27 -11.82 -1.96
N ASP A 159 -1.41 -12.03 -1.29
CA ASP A 159 -2.71 -11.53 -1.75
C ASP A 159 -2.70 -10.00 -1.93
N ILE A 160 -2.06 -9.27 -1.00
CA ILE A 160 -1.90 -7.81 -1.08
C ILE A 160 -1.04 -7.42 -2.28
N LEU A 161 0.09 -8.08 -2.50
CA LEU A 161 0.95 -7.81 -3.66
C LEU A 161 0.20 -8.03 -4.98
N PHE A 162 -0.59 -9.10 -5.07
CA PHE A 162 -1.47 -9.33 -6.22
C PHE A 162 -2.58 -8.27 -6.33
N GLN A 163 -3.16 -7.82 -5.22
CA GLN A 163 -4.14 -6.74 -5.22
C GLN A 163 -3.54 -5.45 -5.81
N ILE A 164 -2.30 -5.11 -5.44
CA ILE A 164 -1.58 -3.95 -5.97
C ILE A 164 -1.41 -4.08 -7.48
N ILE A 165 -0.87 -5.21 -7.96
CA ILE A 165 -0.64 -5.47 -9.39
C ILE A 165 -1.94 -5.37 -10.18
N ARG A 166 -3.02 -5.98 -9.68
CA ARG A 166 -4.34 -5.93 -10.32
C ARG A 166 -4.85 -4.50 -10.42
N PHE A 167 -4.85 -3.75 -9.33
CA PHE A 167 -5.31 -2.36 -9.32
C PHE A 167 -4.47 -1.49 -10.26
N VAL A 168 -3.15 -1.65 -10.24
CA VAL A 168 -2.20 -0.97 -11.12
C VAL A 168 -2.55 -1.17 -12.59
N ASN A 169 -2.83 -2.41 -12.98
CA ASN A 169 -3.17 -2.78 -14.35
C ASN A 169 -4.56 -2.27 -14.75
N GLU A 170 -5.55 -2.39 -13.87
CA GLU A 170 -6.92 -1.91 -14.10
C GLU A 170 -7.00 -0.38 -14.23
N LYS A 171 -6.10 0.36 -13.55
CA LYS A 171 -6.10 1.83 -13.50
C LYS A 171 -4.97 2.47 -14.30
N ARG A 172 -4.31 1.74 -15.19
CA ARG A 172 -3.18 2.25 -15.99
C ARG A 172 -3.52 3.52 -16.78
N ASP A 173 -4.73 3.60 -17.34
CA ASP A 173 -5.14 4.74 -18.17
C ASP A 173 -5.51 6.00 -17.34
N HIS A 174 -5.51 5.90 -16.00
CA HIS A 174 -5.77 7.02 -15.08
C HIS A 174 -4.48 7.71 -14.62
N VAL A 175 -3.31 7.20 -15.00
CA VAL A 175 -2.02 7.80 -14.66
C VAL A 175 -1.86 9.12 -15.43
N PRO A 176 -1.56 10.25 -14.76
CA PRO A 176 -1.42 11.54 -15.42
C PRO A 176 -0.19 11.56 -16.34
N PRO A 177 -0.12 12.54 -17.26
CA PRO A 177 1.07 12.75 -18.08
C PRO A 177 2.33 12.82 -17.22
N ILE A 178 3.41 12.20 -17.72
CA ILE A 178 4.69 12.19 -17.01
C ILE A 178 5.17 13.63 -16.85
N PRO A 179 5.34 14.12 -15.61
CA PRO A 179 5.86 15.45 -15.39
C PRO A 179 7.36 15.49 -15.77
N ASN A 180 7.85 16.65 -16.21
CA ASN A 180 9.29 16.87 -16.41
C ASN A 180 9.96 16.94 -15.03
N LEU A 181 10.22 15.78 -14.41
CA LEU A 181 10.82 15.66 -13.08
C LEU A 181 12.15 14.93 -13.14
N ASP A 182 13.04 15.37 -12.26
CA ASP A 182 14.20 14.60 -11.83
C ASP A 182 13.74 13.58 -10.78
N GLY A 183 13.94 12.28 -11.06
CA GLY A 183 13.67 11.19 -10.12
C GLY A 183 12.71 10.11 -10.65
N VAL A 184 12.54 9.05 -9.85
CA VAL A 184 11.82 7.83 -10.26
C VAL A 184 10.33 7.80 -9.89
N SER A 185 9.75 8.89 -9.35
CA SER A 185 8.36 8.86 -8.87
C SER A 185 7.59 10.14 -9.14
N PHE A 186 6.28 10.03 -9.36
CA PHE A 186 5.35 11.16 -9.27
C PHE A 186 5.45 11.84 -7.89
N PRO A 187 5.09 13.13 -7.77
CA PRO A 187 5.01 13.78 -6.47
C PRO A 187 4.09 12.99 -5.53
N TYR A 188 4.56 12.73 -4.31
CA TYR A 188 3.87 11.85 -3.37
C TYR A 188 3.98 12.31 -1.92
N GLU A 189 3.03 11.85 -1.12
CA GLU A 189 2.99 12.05 0.32
C GLU A 189 2.63 10.73 1.02
N ILE A 190 3.39 10.38 2.06
CA ILE A 190 3.07 9.29 2.98
C ILE A 190 2.62 9.91 4.29
N THR A 191 1.37 9.66 4.66
CA THR A 191 0.75 10.16 5.88
C THR A 191 0.41 9.00 6.82
N ILE A 192 0.46 9.27 8.12
CA ILE A 192 0.06 8.31 9.15
C ILE A 192 -1.06 8.94 9.96
N SER A 193 -2.27 8.42 9.78
CA SER A 193 -3.49 8.88 10.44
C SER A 193 -3.96 7.87 11.48
N ARG A 194 -4.81 8.34 12.41
CA ARG A 194 -5.61 7.44 13.26
C ARG A 194 -6.82 7.02 12.44
N THR A 195 -7.20 5.75 12.46
CA THR A 195 -8.38 5.29 11.72
C THR A 195 -9.63 6.00 12.27
N GLY A 196 -10.30 6.79 11.42
CA GLY A 196 -11.50 7.56 11.74
C GLY A 196 -12.34 7.88 10.50
N GLY A 197 -12.28 7.03 9.47
CA GLY A 197 -12.94 7.22 8.16
C GLY A 197 -12.09 8.03 7.16
N PRO A 198 -12.42 7.98 5.85
CA PRO A 198 -11.75 8.78 4.85
C PRO A 198 -11.87 10.27 5.22
N PRO A 199 -10.86 11.10 4.93
CA PRO A 199 -10.93 12.52 5.19
C PRO A 199 -12.13 13.08 4.42
N ARG A 200 -13.13 13.63 5.14
CA ARG A 200 -14.18 14.42 4.51
C ARG A 200 -13.48 15.58 3.82
N THR A 201 -13.40 15.54 2.50
CA THR A 201 -12.97 16.68 1.69
C THR A 201 -13.80 17.88 2.12
N ARG A 202 -13.15 19.05 2.32
CA ARG A 202 -13.79 20.32 2.70
C ARG A 202 -14.65 20.92 1.57
N LEU A 203 -15.45 20.08 0.91
CA LEU A 203 -16.42 20.48 -0.12
C LEU A 203 -17.84 19.96 0.19
N GLY A 204 -18.08 19.49 1.42
CA GLY A 204 -19.38 18.96 1.87
C GLY A 204 -20.11 19.80 2.91
N GLN A 205 -19.62 20.99 3.26
CA GLN A 205 -20.34 21.96 4.07
C GLN A 205 -20.62 23.19 3.20
N VAL A 206 -21.72 23.13 2.46
CA VAL A 206 -22.61 24.22 2.08
C VAL A 206 -23.62 23.60 1.10
N LEU A 207 -24.91 23.82 1.39
CA LEU A 207 -26.13 23.35 0.70
C LEU A 207 -26.70 22.02 1.18
N ALA A 208 -27.26 22.07 2.39
CA ALA A 208 -28.54 21.42 2.66
C ALA A 208 -29.65 22.48 2.57
N ALA A 209 -30.46 22.43 1.52
CA ALA A 209 -31.85 22.86 1.50
C ALA A 209 -32.55 22.32 0.23
N PRO A 210 -33.85 21.96 0.29
CA PRO A 210 -34.55 21.20 -0.75
C PRO A 210 -35.31 22.10 -1.75
N ASP A 211 -35.36 21.68 -3.02
CA ASP A 211 -36.59 21.42 -3.80
C ASP A 211 -36.31 21.23 -5.30
N SER A 212 -37.17 20.45 -5.96
CA SER A 212 -37.06 19.86 -7.31
C SER A 212 -37.77 20.74 -8.38
N PRO A 213 -38.05 20.32 -9.65
CA PRO A 213 -37.41 19.40 -10.63
C PRO A 213 -37.30 19.99 -12.09
N GLN A 214 -36.86 19.16 -13.06
CA GLN A 214 -36.92 19.27 -14.55
C GLN A 214 -35.72 19.97 -15.24
N THR A 215 -35.18 19.62 -16.44
CA THR A 215 -35.51 18.69 -17.55
C THR A 215 -34.28 18.51 -18.49
N ARG A 216 -34.07 17.28 -18.99
CA ARG A 216 -33.65 16.82 -20.35
C ARG A 216 -32.75 17.69 -21.27
N LYS A 217 -31.61 17.13 -21.75
CA LYS A 217 -31.33 16.77 -23.18
C LYS A 217 -29.91 16.22 -23.44
N MET A 218 -29.84 15.35 -24.47
CA MET A 218 -28.68 14.67 -25.04
C MET A 218 -27.74 15.59 -25.84
N ALA A 219 -26.47 15.20 -26.00
CA ALA A 219 -25.78 15.19 -27.30
C ALA A 219 -24.50 14.34 -27.27
N SER A 220 -24.32 13.58 -28.35
CA SER A 220 -23.19 12.75 -28.76
C SER A 220 -22.07 13.58 -29.42
N GLN A 221 -20.83 13.07 -29.41
CA GLN A 221 -20.01 12.83 -30.62
C GLN A 221 -18.60 12.29 -30.31
N THR A 222 -18.01 11.72 -31.35
CA THR A 222 -17.05 10.62 -31.48
C THR A 222 -15.62 11.06 -31.88
N ARG A 223 -14.60 10.35 -31.33
CA ARG A 223 -13.30 9.81 -31.88
C ARG A 223 -12.45 10.61 -32.91
N PRO A 224 -11.20 10.22 -33.27
CA PRO A 224 -10.33 9.07 -32.88
C PRO A 224 -9.00 9.55 -32.22
N GLY A 225 -8.06 8.77 -31.69
CA GLY A 225 -7.62 7.37 -31.83
C GLY A 225 -6.10 7.41 -32.08
N PHE A 226 -5.28 6.91 -31.16
CA PHE A 226 -3.88 6.55 -31.43
C PHE A 226 -3.52 5.28 -30.67
N SER A 227 -3.18 4.27 -31.44
CA SER A 227 -2.70 2.96 -31.04
C SER A 227 -1.20 3.02 -30.75
N GLY A 228 -0.80 2.57 -29.57
CA GLY A 228 0.58 2.28 -29.22
C GLY A 228 0.59 1.17 -28.19
N SER A 229 0.46 -0.08 -28.66
CA SER A 229 0.63 -1.25 -27.82
C SER A 229 2.13 -1.45 -27.58
N SER A 230 2.56 -1.28 -26.34
CA SER A 230 3.80 -1.85 -25.82
C SER A 230 3.40 -2.68 -24.62
N ASP A 231 3.25 -3.99 -24.85
CA ASP A 231 3.11 -4.97 -23.79
C ASP A 231 4.40 -4.96 -22.96
N SER A 232 4.33 -4.44 -21.73
CA SER A 232 5.46 -4.52 -20.81
C SER A 232 5.58 -5.97 -20.31
N ALA A 233 6.34 -6.80 -21.03
CA ALA A 233 6.70 -8.17 -20.68
C ALA A 233 7.11 -8.34 -19.21
N PHE A 234 7.70 -7.28 -18.64
CA PHE A 234 8.16 -7.23 -17.28
C PHE A 234 7.08 -7.43 -16.20
N GLY A 235 5.87 -6.91 -16.39
CA GLY A 235 4.76 -7.11 -15.44
C GLY A 235 4.25 -8.55 -15.43
N MET A 236 4.25 -9.20 -16.59
CA MET A 236 3.85 -10.60 -16.74
C MET A 236 4.94 -11.56 -16.24
N ASP A 237 6.22 -11.20 -16.36
CA ASP A 237 7.32 -12.02 -15.85
C ASP A 237 7.39 -12.00 -14.32
N MET A 238 7.12 -10.86 -13.67
CA MET A 238 6.89 -10.79 -12.22
C MET A 238 5.69 -11.66 -11.79
N PHE A 239 4.56 -11.55 -12.51
CA PHE A 239 3.38 -12.38 -12.24
C PHE A 239 3.70 -13.89 -12.39
N LYS A 240 4.47 -14.27 -13.40
CA LYS A 240 4.96 -15.65 -13.58
C LYS A 240 5.90 -16.10 -12.47
N ARG A 241 6.84 -15.25 -12.03
CA ARG A 241 7.74 -15.57 -10.90
C ARG A 241 6.96 -15.75 -9.60
N MET A 242 5.99 -14.88 -9.31
CA MET A 242 5.13 -15.01 -8.12
C MET A 242 4.26 -16.28 -8.13
N LEU A 243 3.91 -16.80 -9.31
CA LEU A 243 3.18 -18.08 -9.45
C LEU A 243 4.10 -19.31 -9.47
N GLN A 244 5.40 -19.15 -9.73
CA GLN A 244 6.36 -20.25 -9.87
C GLN A 244 7.09 -20.62 -8.57
N THR A 245 6.95 -19.85 -7.49
CA THR A 245 7.46 -20.26 -6.16
C THR A 245 6.55 -21.32 -5.55
N GLY A 246 6.60 -22.53 -6.09
CA GLY A 246 5.90 -23.71 -5.60
C GLY A 246 6.81 -24.94 -5.66
N HIS A 247 7.32 -25.31 -4.48
CA HIS A 247 8.09 -26.52 -4.12
C HIS A 247 9.44 -26.79 -4.84
N PRO A 248 10.57 -26.89 -4.10
CA PRO A 248 11.73 -27.60 -4.60
C PRO A 248 11.43 -29.10 -4.61
N THR A 249 11.49 -29.72 -5.79
CA THR A 249 11.55 -31.17 -5.91
C THR A 249 12.91 -31.61 -5.36
N MET A 250 12.92 -32.25 -4.20
CA MET A 250 14.08 -32.99 -3.71
C MET A 250 14.35 -34.13 -4.70
N LEU A 251 15.41 -34.02 -5.48
CA LEU A 251 15.98 -35.17 -6.20
C LEU A 251 16.59 -36.10 -5.15
N SER A 252 16.03 -37.30 -5.03
CA SER A 252 16.70 -38.49 -4.50
C SER A 252 17.10 -39.40 -5.65
#